data_AF-A0A9Q4GA37-F1
#
_entry.id   AF-A0A9Q4GA37-F1
#
_cell.length_a   1.000
_cell.length_b   1.000
_cell.length_c   1.000
_cell.angle_alpha   90.00
_cell.angle_beta   90.00
_cell.angle_gamma   90.00
#
_symmetry.space_group_name_H-M   'P 1'
#
loop_
_entity.id
_entity.type
_entity.pdbx_description
1 polymer ?
#
loop_
_entity_poly.entity_id
_entity_poly.type
_entity_poly.pdbx_seq_one_letter_code
_entity_poly.pdbx_strand_id
1 'polypeptide(L)'
;MAELIFPIEKEFTGPFFISIEHLEKLDEIISKYVVIFNEYTEKQIVALREKYIKENVNKFKGSIPSPNDSSIDKYIYQMEDLKSKNEVEVSVRFHSKKSLIGKNFRDILTDPATKDEIPDEISINIVNGDIDIAIKLDRHSRGKIEIDKNFRTPLPLFQEFQYEIINWIEKVKVNKLITYWCNIGRILPIFGLPLITFMIIWGMNLLNNNDSINEAYKGALKNRIIKIVENGITKDNEPKAIEYILALNTGYQYKDIYKECSQNYKAKNSNSYLYMIILALILQIILYYPRTAIEIGRGKQRLKAWNIWIKFVTYGFPTLIVLPILLNIFSSFLVK
;
A
#
# COMPACT_ATOMS: atom_id res chain seq x y z
N MET A 1 38.09 14.38 -9.15
CA MET A 1 37.02 15.04 -8.37
C MET A 1 35.74 14.29 -8.66
N ALA A 2 34.99 13.90 -7.63
CA ALA A 2 33.69 13.27 -7.83
C ALA A 2 32.63 14.37 -7.85
N GLU A 3 31.87 14.48 -8.94
CA GLU A 3 30.71 15.38 -9.04
C GLU A 3 29.45 14.61 -8.67
N LEU A 4 28.69 15.15 -7.72
CA LEU A 4 27.40 14.58 -7.32
C LEU A 4 26.33 15.06 -8.30
N ILE A 5 26.00 14.21 -9.28
CA ILE A 5 24.92 14.50 -10.23
C ILE A 5 23.59 14.19 -9.54
N PHE A 6 22.78 15.24 -9.31
CA PHE A 6 21.41 15.07 -8.81
C PHE A 6 20.46 14.83 -9.99
N PRO A 7 19.60 13.82 -9.92
CA PRO A 7 18.61 13.60 -10.97
C PRO A 7 17.59 14.75 -10.97
N ILE A 8 17.29 15.25 -12.18
CA ILE A 8 16.35 16.36 -12.42
C ILE A 8 14.92 15.93 -12.03
N GLU A 9 14.58 14.68 -12.34
CA GLU A 9 13.31 14.05 -12.00
C GLU A 9 13.54 12.99 -10.92
N LYS A 10 12.66 12.96 -9.92
CA LYS A 10 12.72 11.92 -8.88
C LYS A 10 11.34 11.33 -8.66
N GLU A 11 11.25 10.01 -8.85
CA GLU A 11 10.03 9.25 -8.60
C GLU A 11 10.10 8.53 -7.25
N PHE A 12 9.05 8.68 -6.44
CA PHE A 12 8.86 7.91 -5.22
C PHE A 12 7.65 7.02 -5.34
N THR A 13 7.81 5.75 -5.00
CA THR A 13 6.72 4.77 -4.97
C THR A 13 6.22 4.57 -3.54
N GLY A 14 4.89 4.54 -3.43
CA GLY A 14 4.16 4.40 -2.19
C GLY A 14 4.11 2.96 -1.63
N PRO A 15 3.17 2.69 -0.71
CA PRO A 15 2.01 3.53 -0.41
C PRO A 15 2.33 4.72 0.50
N PHE A 16 1.55 5.81 0.36
CA PHE A 16 1.66 7.02 1.17
C PHE A 16 0.41 7.25 2.02
N PHE A 17 0.59 7.58 3.29
CA PHE A 17 -0.48 7.82 4.25
C PHE A 17 -0.45 9.28 4.70
N ILE A 18 -1.08 10.13 3.89
CA ILE A 18 -1.00 11.58 4.03
C ILE A 18 -2.15 12.05 4.93
N SER A 19 -1.84 12.45 6.16
CA SER A 19 -2.79 13.08 7.07
C SER A 19 -2.92 14.58 6.77
N ILE A 20 -3.90 15.24 7.38
CA ILE A 20 -4.05 16.70 7.27
C ILE A 20 -2.78 17.42 7.76
N GLU A 21 -2.21 16.98 8.89
CA GLU A 21 -0.96 17.54 9.44
C GLU A 21 0.21 17.41 8.45
N HIS A 22 0.24 16.33 7.64
CA HIS A 22 1.25 16.16 6.60
C HIS A 22 1.05 17.16 5.45
N LEU A 23 -0.19 17.45 5.06
CA LEU A 23 -0.50 18.47 4.05
C LEU A 23 -0.16 19.88 4.54
N GLU A 24 -0.45 20.19 5.81
CA GLU A 24 -0.09 21.48 6.41
C GLU A 24 1.43 21.70 6.45
N LYS A 25 2.20 20.66 6.81
CA LYS A 25 3.67 20.72 6.73
C LYS A 25 4.17 20.93 5.30
N LEU A 26 3.47 20.38 4.31
CA LEU A 26 3.81 20.61 2.91
C LEU A 26 3.53 22.06 2.50
N ASP A 27 2.38 22.62 2.91
CA ASP A 27 2.06 24.05 2.73
C ASP A 27 3.12 24.96 3.38
N GLU A 28 3.61 24.60 4.57
CA GLU A 28 4.68 25.34 5.25
C GLU A 28 5.99 25.33 4.45
N ILE A 29 6.40 24.16 3.93
CA ILE A 29 7.59 24.03 3.08
C ILE A 29 7.41 24.88 1.81
N ILE A 30 6.26 24.79 1.14
CA ILE A 30 5.98 25.56 -0.08
C ILE A 30 6.03 27.05 0.23
N SER A 31 5.35 27.50 1.28
CA SER A 31 5.31 28.91 1.67
C SER A 31 6.70 29.47 1.99
N LYS A 32 7.53 28.69 2.71
CA LYS A 32 8.94 29.04 2.99
C LYS A 32 9.71 29.26 1.69
N TYR A 33 9.62 28.31 0.75
CA TYR A 33 10.39 28.39 -0.50
C TYR A 33 9.85 29.41 -1.49
N VAL A 34 8.55 29.69 -1.50
CA VAL A 34 7.97 30.78 -2.30
C VAL A 34 8.57 32.12 -1.92
N VAL A 35 8.79 32.39 -0.61
CA VAL A 35 9.49 33.60 -0.16
C VAL A 35 10.93 33.63 -0.67
N ILE A 36 11.67 32.53 -0.52
CA ILE A 36 13.05 32.41 -1.00
C ILE A 36 13.14 32.60 -2.52
N PHE A 37 12.21 32.02 -3.28
CA PHE A 37 12.13 32.16 -4.73
C PHE A 37 11.81 33.60 -5.13
N ASN A 38 10.89 34.28 -4.42
CA ASN A 38 10.62 35.70 -4.65
C ASN A 38 11.86 36.56 -4.43
N GLU A 39 12.59 36.36 -3.34
CA GLU A 39 13.84 37.08 -3.07
C GLU A 39 14.90 36.82 -4.15
N TYR A 40 14.98 35.59 -4.64
CA TYR A 40 15.87 35.23 -5.73
C TYR A 40 15.49 35.91 -7.04
N THR A 41 14.20 35.88 -7.41
CA THR A 41 13.66 36.55 -8.60
C THR A 41 13.90 38.06 -8.54
N GLU A 42 13.66 38.71 -7.39
CA GLU A 42 13.95 40.15 -7.21
C GLU A 42 15.46 40.44 -7.36
N LYS A 43 16.34 39.59 -6.81
CA LYS A 43 17.80 39.73 -7.03
C LYS A 43 18.17 39.62 -8.51
N GLN A 44 17.55 38.70 -9.26
CA GLN A 44 17.78 38.59 -10.70
C GLN A 44 17.29 39.83 -11.46
N ILE A 45 16.11 40.35 -11.11
CA ILE A 45 15.56 41.58 -11.68
C ILE A 45 16.51 42.76 -11.45
N VAL A 46 17.02 42.92 -10.23
CA VAL A 46 18.01 43.97 -9.91
C VAL A 46 19.30 43.77 -10.72
N ALA A 47 19.83 42.56 -10.80
CA ALA A 47 21.04 42.27 -11.57
C ALA A 47 20.85 42.55 -13.08
N LEU A 48 19.69 42.20 -13.65
CA LEU A 48 19.35 42.51 -15.04
C LEU A 48 19.25 44.02 -15.27
N ARG A 49 18.65 44.75 -14.33
CA ARG A 49 18.57 46.21 -14.37
C ARG A 49 19.95 46.86 -14.32
N GLU A 50 20.83 46.42 -13.41
CA GLU A 50 22.19 46.94 -13.32
C GLU A 50 23.02 46.65 -14.56
N LYS A 51 22.89 45.43 -15.11
CA LYS A 51 23.54 45.03 -16.36
C LYS A 51 23.09 45.92 -17.51
N TYR A 52 21.78 46.16 -17.63
CA TYR A 52 21.22 47.06 -18.62
C TYR A 52 21.77 48.49 -18.49
N ILE A 53 21.82 49.03 -17.26
CA ILE A 53 22.38 50.36 -17.00
C ILE A 53 23.84 50.39 -17.45
N LYS A 54 24.67 49.44 -17.00
CA LYS A 54 26.11 49.34 -17.35
C LYS A 54 26.36 49.28 -18.85
N GLU A 55 25.61 48.44 -19.57
CA GLU A 55 25.76 48.26 -21.03
C GLU A 55 25.40 49.52 -21.82
N ASN A 56 24.53 50.39 -21.27
CA ASN A 56 24.06 51.59 -21.95
C ASN A 56 24.61 52.91 -21.37
N VAL A 57 25.42 52.90 -20.30
CA VAL A 57 26.05 54.12 -19.74
C VAL A 57 26.79 54.92 -20.82
N ASN A 58 27.50 54.24 -21.73
CA ASN A 58 28.25 54.88 -22.81
C ASN A 58 27.35 55.45 -23.92
N LYS A 59 26.16 54.89 -24.13
CA LYS A 59 25.16 55.42 -25.07
C LYS A 59 24.46 56.65 -24.51
N PHE A 60 24.28 56.73 -23.19
CA PHE A 60 23.47 57.78 -22.58
C PHE A 60 24.21 59.08 -22.26
N LYS A 61 25.55 59.18 -22.37
CA LYS A 61 26.35 60.44 -22.24
C LYS A 61 25.73 61.56 -21.36
N GLY A 62 25.22 61.21 -20.18
CA GLY A 62 24.63 62.16 -19.23
C GLY A 62 23.16 62.60 -19.46
N SER A 63 22.48 62.17 -20.52
CA SER A 63 21.03 62.35 -20.69
C SER A 63 20.27 61.15 -20.16
N ILE A 64 19.30 61.39 -19.26
CA ILE A 64 18.36 60.38 -18.75
C ILE A 64 17.69 59.72 -19.96
N PRO A 65 17.64 58.37 -20.04
CA PRO A 65 17.00 57.67 -21.15
C PRO A 65 15.57 58.18 -21.35
N SER A 66 15.23 58.56 -22.58
CA SER A 66 13.85 58.86 -22.93
C SER A 66 13.03 57.57 -22.84
N PRO A 67 11.85 57.57 -22.19
CA PRO A 67 11.02 56.36 -22.01
C PRO A 67 10.52 55.69 -23.30
N ASN A 68 10.83 56.23 -24.49
CA ASN A 68 10.45 55.66 -25.81
C ASN A 68 11.59 54.89 -26.51
N ASP A 69 12.69 54.55 -25.84
CA ASP A 69 13.74 53.72 -26.44
C ASP A 69 13.33 52.24 -26.41
N SER A 70 13.13 51.63 -27.58
CA SER A 70 12.64 50.24 -27.74
C SER A 70 13.52 49.18 -27.05
N SER A 71 14.76 49.54 -26.72
CA SER A 71 15.66 48.70 -25.92
C SER A 71 15.30 48.69 -24.43
N ILE A 72 14.70 49.75 -23.90
CA ILE A 72 14.16 49.82 -22.52
C ILE A 72 12.92 48.92 -22.43
N ASP A 73 12.04 48.97 -23.43
CA ASP A 73 10.80 48.20 -23.47
C ASP A 73 11.05 46.70 -23.37
N LYS A 74 12.10 46.18 -24.02
CA LYS A 74 12.45 44.75 -23.94
C LYS A 74 12.85 44.32 -22.53
N TYR A 75 13.59 45.14 -21.80
CA TYR A 75 14.02 44.82 -20.43
C TYR A 75 12.89 45.06 -19.42
N ILE A 76 12.08 46.10 -19.60
CA ILE A 76 10.85 46.30 -18.83
C ILE A 76 9.93 45.10 -19.01
N TYR A 77 9.69 44.67 -20.24
CA TYR A 77 8.89 43.49 -20.54
C TYR A 77 9.43 42.22 -19.90
N GLN A 78 10.74 41.98 -19.93
CA GLN A 78 11.36 40.83 -19.25
C GLN A 78 11.20 40.90 -17.71
N MET A 79 11.35 42.08 -17.12
CA MET A 79 11.16 42.28 -15.68
C MET A 79 9.68 42.12 -15.28
N GLU A 80 8.75 42.64 -16.09
CA GLU A 80 7.31 42.48 -15.90
C GLU A 80 6.87 41.02 -16.09
N ASP A 81 7.42 40.31 -17.08
CA ASP A 81 7.17 38.88 -17.29
C ASP A 81 7.61 38.06 -16.06
N LEU A 82 8.81 38.33 -15.53
CA LEU A 82 9.30 37.67 -14.31
C LEU A 82 8.42 37.98 -13.07
N LYS A 83 7.92 39.21 -12.95
CA LYS A 83 7.04 39.60 -11.83
C LYS A 83 5.62 39.08 -11.96
N SER A 84 5.11 38.98 -13.18
CA SER A 84 3.74 38.53 -13.44
C SER A 84 3.56 37.03 -13.15
N LYS A 85 4.63 36.26 -13.29
CA LYS A 85 4.67 34.81 -13.07
C LYS A 85 4.95 34.47 -11.61
N ASN A 86 4.08 34.84 -10.68
CA ASN A 86 4.16 34.40 -9.29
C ASN A 86 2.88 33.71 -8.87
N GLU A 87 2.77 32.44 -9.26
CA GLU A 87 1.58 31.63 -9.09
C GLU A 87 1.94 30.34 -8.38
N VAL A 88 1.26 30.10 -7.25
CA VAL A 88 1.25 28.82 -6.58
C VAL A 88 -0.14 28.23 -6.77
N GLU A 89 -0.20 27.15 -7.52
CA GLU A 89 -1.43 26.43 -7.81
C GLU A 89 -1.39 25.08 -7.13
N VAL A 90 -2.26 24.89 -6.15
CA VAL A 90 -2.53 23.58 -5.55
C VAL A 90 -3.81 23.06 -6.17
N SER A 91 -3.75 21.90 -6.83
CA SER A 91 -4.92 21.24 -7.40
C SER A 91 -5.13 19.87 -6.77
N VAL A 92 -6.40 19.55 -6.48
CA VAL A 92 -6.81 18.22 -6.03
C VAL A 92 -7.86 17.68 -6.98
N ARG A 93 -7.55 16.57 -7.64
CA ARG A 93 -8.49 15.84 -8.49
C ARG A 93 -9.13 14.71 -7.70
N PHE A 94 -10.45 14.64 -7.76
CA PHE A 94 -11.25 13.65 -7.05
C PHE A 94 -11.66 12.50 -7.97
N HIS A 95 -12.11 11.40 -7.37
CA HIS A 95 -12.61 10.23 -8.08
C HIS A 95 -13.80 10.53 -9.01
N SER A 96 -14.63 11.51 -8.66
CA SER A 96 -15.71 12.01 -9.51
C SER A 96 -15.23 12.79 -10.75
N LYS A 97 -13.91 12.91 -10.95
CA LYS A 97 -13.23 13.70 -11.98
C LYS A 97 -13.37 15.22 -11.81
N LYS A 98 -13.98 15.68 -10.71
CA LYS A 98 -13.92 17.10 -10.32
C LYS A 98 -12.51 17.46 -9.88
N SER A 99 -12.11 18.70 -10.12
CA SER A 99 -10.87 19.28 -9.63
C SER A 99 -11.17 20.54 -8.84
N LEU A 100 -10.52 20.70 -7.69
CA LEU A 100 -10.50 21.95 -6.96
C LEU A 100 -9.10 22.54 -7.04
N ILE A 101 -9.04 23.84 -7.28
CA ILE A 101 -7.81 24.62 -7.42
C ILE A 101 -7.83 25.68 -6.32
N GLY A 102 -6.75 25.77 -5.56
CA GLY A 102 -6.55 26.73 -4.49
C GLY A 102 -5.10 27.18 -4.40
N LYS A 103 -4.82 28.15 -3.52
CA LYS A 103 -3.43 28.62 -3.31
C LYS A 103 -2.65 27.75 -2.32
N ASN A 104 -3.38 27.05 -1.46
CA ASN A 104 -2.85 26.17 -0.41
C ASN A 104 -3.85 25.03 -0.15
N PHE A 105 -3.45 24.01 0.62
CA PHE A 105 -4.37 22.91 0.96
C PHE A 105 -5.51 23.35 1.89
N ARG A 106 -5.30 24.36 2.75
CA ARG A 106 -6.35 24.86 3.65
C ARG A 106 -7.56 25.40 2.89
N ASP A 107 -7.34 26.17 1.83
CA ASP A 107 -8.39 26.72 0.97
C ASP A 107 -9.25 25.57 0.42
N ILE A 108 -8.60 24.52 -0.09
CA ILE A 108 -9.27 23.34 -0.64
C ILE A 108 -10.03 22.57 0.45
N LEU A 109 -9.44 22.41 1.64
CA LEU A 109 -10.05 21.70 2.76
C LEU A 109 -11.30 22.41 3.32
N THR A 110 -11.43 23.73 3.14
CA THR A 110 -12.61 24.48 3.59
C THR A 110 -13.82 24.33 2.66
N ASP A 111 -13.61 23.93 1.41
CA ASP A 111 -14.69 23.79 0.43
C ASP A 111 -15.64 22.62 0.83
N PRO A 112 -16.95 22.88 1.04
CA PRO A 112 -17.93 21.86 1.36
C PRO A 112 -18.00 20.71 0.34
N ALA A 113 -17.68 20.97 -0.93
CA ALA A 113 -17.71 19.99 -2.01
C ALA A 113 -16.69 18.85 -1.78
N THR A 114 -15.66 19.06 -0.96
CA THR A 114 -14.66 18.03 -0.65
C THR A 114 -15.16 16.93 0.26
N LYS A 115 -16.19 17.19 1.10
CA LYS A 115 -16.57 16.30 2.20
C LYS A 115 -16.92 14.88 1.75
N ASP A 116 -17.58 14.76 0.61
CA ASP A 116 -18.09 13.50 0.06
C ASP A 116 -17.20 12.86 -1.01
N GLU A 117 -16.08 13.49 -1.32
CA GLU A 117 -15.20 13.06 -2.41
C GLU A 117 -13.97 12.31 -1.86
N ILE A 118 -13.35 11.51 -2.73
CA ILE A 118 -12.09 10.82 -2.45
C ILE A 118 -11.03 11.40 -3.40
N PRO A 119 -9.92 11.94 -2.87
CA PRO A 119 -8.84 12.44 -3.71
C PRO A 119 -8.13 11.28 -4.43
N ASP A 120 -7.87 11.47 -5.71
CA ASP A 120 -7.11 10.56 -6.55
C ASP A 120 -5.75 11.16 -6.96
N GLU A 121 -5.67 12.47 -7.18
CA GLU A 121 -4.43 13.15 -7.56
C GLU A 121 -4.29 14.48 -6.79
N ILE A 122 -3.08 14.79 -6.35
CA ILE A 122 -2.69 16.11 -5.87
C ILE A 122 -1.61 16.62 -6.81
N SER A 123 -1.76 17.83 -7.33
CA SER A 123 -0.69 18.53 -8.04
C SER A 123 -0.40 19.86 -7.39
N ILE A 124 0.88 20.23 -7.36
CA ILE A 124 1.35 21.51 -6.85
C ILE A 124 2.25 22.07 -7.93
N ASN A 125 1.85 23.18 -8.53
CA ASN A 125 2.63 23.89 -9.52
C ASN A 125 3.09 25.20 -8.88
N ILE A 126 4.40 25.41 -8.84
CA ILE A 126 5.02 26.63 -8.33
C ILE A 126 5.70 27.29 -9.51
N VAL A 127 5.13 28.41 -9.97
CA VAL A 127 5.69 29.24 -11.03
C VAL A 127 6.14 30.56 -10.41
N ASN A 128 7.44 30.82 -10.43
CA ASN A 128 8.06 32.05 -9.90
C ASN A 128 9.15 32.56 -10.84
N GLY A 129 8.77 33.43 -11.78
CA GLY A 129 9.65 33.95 -12.81
C GLY A 129 10.18 32.83 -13.73
N ASP A 130 11.47 32.51 -13.59
CA ASP A 130 12.14 31.42 -14.31
C ASP A 130 12.11 30.08 -13.54
N ILE A 131 11.55 30.05 -12.34
CA ILE A 131 11.41 28.85 -11.53
C ILE A 131 10.06 28.22 -11.84
N ASP A 132 10.07 26.96 -12.26
CA ASP A 132 8.86 26.18 -12.49
C ASP A 132 9.09 24.75 -11.97
N ILE A 133 8.32 24.43 -10.95
CA ILE A 133 8.42 23.19 -10.18
C ILE A 133 7.03 22.58 -10.10
N ALA A 134 6.91 21.33 -10.53
CA ALA A 134 5.68 20.55 -10.41
C ALA A 134 5.89 19.37 -9.46
N ILE A 135 5.04 19.27 -8.44
CA ILE A 135 4.94 18.09 -7.58
C ILE A 135 3.61 17.42 -7.85
N LYS A 136 3.65 16.18 -8.31
CA LYS A 136 2.46 15.40 -8.60
C LYS A 136 2.42 14.14 -7.76
N LEU A 137 1.34 13.97 -7.00
CA LEU A 137 1.02 12.76 -6.27
C LEU A 137 -0.17 12.07 -6.94
N ASP A 138 0.05 10.91 -7.53
CA ASP A 138 -1.01 10.09 -8.15
C ASP A 138 -1.27 8.81 -7.35
N ARG A 139 -2.53 8.59 -6.98
CA ARG A 139 -2.99 7.38 -6.26
C ARG A 139 -3.07 6.14 -7.15
N HIS A 140 -3.38 6.27 -8.44
CA HIS A 140 -3.62 5.13 -9.34
C HIS A 140 -2.34 4.32 -9.58
N SER A 141 -1.20 5.00 -9.70
CA SER A 141 0.11 4.42 -9.96
C SER A 141 0.85 3.92 -8.70
N ARG A 142 0.13 3.47 -7.67
CA ARG A 142 0.63 2.98 -6.36
C ARG A 142 0.92 4.10 -5.34
N GLY A 143 0.46 5.33 -5.59
CA GLY A 143 1.09 6.49 -4.98
C GLY A 143 2.43 6.68 -5.68
N LYS A 144 2.46 7.47 -6.74
CA LYS A 144 3.71 8.04 -7.23
C LYS A 144 3.79 9.48 -6.80
N ILE A 145 4.94 9.88 -6.28
CA ILE A 145 5.28 11.30 -6.15
C ILE A 145 6.36 11.57 -7.19
N GLU A 146 6.02 12.41 -8.16
CA GLU A 146 6.88 12.92 -9.20
C GLU A 146 7.23 14.36 -8.86
N ILE A 147 8.52 14.65 -8.78
CA ILE A 147 9.04 16.01 -8.65
C ILE A 147 9.71 16.32 -9.99
N ASP A 148 9.10 17.22 -10.75
CA ASP A 148 9.63 17.69 -12.02
C ASP A 148 10.16 19.12 -11.86
N LYS A 149 11.25 19.40 -12.56
CA LYS A 149 11.91 20.69 -12.61
C LYS A 149 12.10 21.09 -14.06
N ASN A 150 11.62 22.28 -14.39
CA ASN A 150 12.02 22.92 -15.63
C ASN A 150 13.46 23.45 -15.56
N PHE A 151 14.18 23.33 -16.69
CA PHE A 151 15.62 23.59 -16.85
C PHE A 151 16.12 24.98 -16.40
N ARG A 152 15.23 25.92 -16.14
CA ARG A 152 15.54 27.31 -15.81
C ARG A 152 15.79 27.57 -14.31
N THR A 153 15.42 26.63 -13.44
CA THR A 153 15.60 26.80 -11.98
C THR A 153 17.08 26.66 -11.56
N PRO A 154 17.62 27.55 -10.72
CA PRO A 154 18.98 27.44 -10.20
C PRO A 154 19.20 26.12 -9.44
N LEU A 155 20.34 25.47 -9.69
CA LEU A 155 20.61 24.15 -9.11
C LEU A 155 20.66 24.14 -7.57
N PRO A 156 21.32 25.08 -6.88
CA PRO A 156 21.44 25.02 -5.41
C PRO A 156 20.11 25.20 -4.67
N LEU A 157 19.31 26.20 -5.07
CA LEU A 157 18.00 26.46 -4.46
C LEU A 157 17.04 25.29 -4.66
N PHE A 158 17.07 24.69 -5.84
CA PHE A 158 16.26 23.50 -6.12
C PHE A 158 16.70 22.30 -5.27
N GLN A 159 18.00 22.10 -5.06
CA GLN A 159 18.50 20.98 -4.24
C GLN A 159 18.03 21.09 -2.79
N GLU A 160 18.04 22.29 -2.21
CA GLU A 160 17.53 22.51 -0.86
C GLU A 160 16.02 22.25 -0.78
N PHE A 161 15.25 22.78 -1.73
CA PHE A 161 13.82 22.51 -1.83
C PHE A 161 13.53 21.01 -1.98
N GLN A 162 14.21 20.36 -2.92
CA GLN A 162 14.08 18.93 -3.18
C GLN A 162 14.43 18.12 -1.93
N TYR A 163 15.47 18.50 -1.19
CA TYR A 163 15.84 17.84 0.07
C TYR A 163 14.72 17.92 1.13
N GLU A 164 14.12 19.09 1.33
CA GLU A 164 13.01 19.26 2.28
C GLU A 164 11.77 18.47 1.85
N ILE A 165 11.45 18.46 0.55
CA ILE A 165 10.37 17.62 0.01
C ILE A 165 10.68 16.14 0.19
N ILE A 166 11.92 15.69 -0.05
CA ILE A 166 12.33 14.29 0.19
C ILE A 166 12.13 13.92 1.65
N ASN A 167 12.58 14.76 2.57
CA ASN A 167 12.41 14.54 4.01
C ASN A 167 10.93 14.48 4.40
N TRP A 168 10.08 15.31 3.77
CA TRP A 168 8.64 15.23 3.93
C TRP A 168 8.09 13.90 3.40
N ILE A 169 8.47 13.48 2.19
CA ILE A 169 8.05 12.20 1.60
C ILE A 169 8.43 11.03 2.52
N GLU A 170 9.64 11.02 3.07
CA GLU A 170 10.10 9.96 3.98
C GLU A 170 9.28 9.88 5.27
N LYS A 171 8.81 11.02 5.81
CA LYS A 171 7.93 11.05 6.98
C LYS A 171 6.54 10.51 6.68
N VAL A 172 6.04 10.72 5.46
CA VAL A 172 4.69 10.32 5.05
C VAL A 172 4.65 8.91 4.46
N LYS A 173 5.80 8.38 4.05
CA LYS A 173 5.95 7.01 3.59
C LYS A 173 5.72 6.05 4.75
N VAL A 174 4.92 5.01 4.48
CA VAL A 174 4.71 3.95 5.47
C VAL A 174 6.01 3.20 5.75
N ASN A 175 6.02 2.44 6.85
CA ASN A 175 7.18 1.63 7.21
C ASN A 175 7.57 0.62 6.11
N LYS A 176 8.82 0.13 6.16
CA LYS A 176 9.37 -0.79 5.16
C LYS A 176 8.60 -2.11 5.08
N LEU A 177 8.05 -2.60 6.20
CA LEU A 177 7.29 -3.86 6.24
C LEU A 177 5.97 -3.75 5.48
N ILE A 178 5.22 -2.66 5.65
CA ILE A 178 3.98 -2.41 4.90
C ILE A 178 4.30 -2.23 3.41
N THR A 179 5.39 -1.53 3.09
CA THR A 179 5.84 -1.39 1.70
C THR A 179 6.12 -2.75 1.07
N TYR A 180 6.80 -3.64 1.78
CA TYR A 180 7.06 -5.01 1.34
C TYR A 180 5.77 -5.83 1.20
N TRP A 181 4.86 -5.73 2.16
CA TRP A 181 3.54 -6.34 2.10
C TRP A 181 2.76 -5.88 0.85
N CYS A 182 2.78 -4.60 0.52
CA CYS A 182 2.13 -4.08 -0.69
C CYS A 182 2.78 -4.62 -1.98
N ASN A 183 4.11 -4.75 -1.98
CA ASN A 183 4.84 -5.33 -3.12
C ASN A 183 4.49 -6.81 -3.33
N ILE A 184 4.39 -7.60 -2.27
CA ILE A 184 3.92 -9.00 -2.35
C ILE A 184 2.47 -9.04 -2.78
N GLY A 185 1.60 -8.28 -2.13
CA GLY A 185 0.16 -8.22 -2.41
C GLY A 185 -0.16 -7.81 -3.85
N ARG A 186 0.79 -7.16 -4.56
CA ARG A 186 0.68 -6.86 -5.99
C ARG A 186 0.90 -8.08 -6.88
N ILE A 187 1.86 -8.94 -6.52
CA ILE A 187 2.25 -10.12 -7.29
C ILE A 187 1.27 -11.27 -6.99
N LEU A 188 0.70 -11.29 -5.79
CA LEU A 188 -0.13 -12.38 -5.30
C LEU A 188 -1.46 -12.57 -6.06
N PRO A 189 -2.15 -11.57 -6.63
CA PRO A 189 -3.33 -11.85 -7.45
C PRO A 189 -3.00 -12.68 -8.70
N ILE A 190 -1.78 -12.53 -9.23
CA ILE A 190 -1.33 -13.27 -10.43
C ILE A 190 -1.02 -14.73 -10.07
N PHE A 191 -0.33 -14.97 -8.95
CA PHE A 191 0.12 -16.33 -8.57
C PHE A 191 -0.71 -16.98 -7.46
N GLY A 192 -1.18 -16.17 -6.51
CA GLY A 192 -1.93 -16.56 -5.33
C GLY A 192 -3.39 -16.91 -5.59
N LEU A 193 -4.10 -16.26 -6.53
CA LEU A 193 -5.46 -16.71 -6.87
C LEU A 193 -5.47 -18.14 -7.42
N PRO A 194 -4.62 -18.50 -8.41
CA PRO A 194 -4.46 -19.89 -8.83
C PRO A 194 -4.02 -20.84 -7.71
N LEU A 195 -3.15 -20.38 -6.80
CA LEU A 195 -2.72 -21.18 -5.66
C LEU A 195 -3.87 -21.45 -4.69
N ILE A 196 -4.68 -20.43 -4.36
CA ILE A 196 -5.85 -20.57 -3.49
C ILE A 196 -6.86 -21.52 -4.11
N THR A 197 -7.17 -21.38 -5.40
CA THR A 197 -8.11 -22.28 -6.08
C THR A 197 -7.57 -23.71 -6.12
N PHE A 198 -6.27 -23.88 -6.41
CA PHE A 198 -5.61 -25.18 -6.33
C PHE A 198 -5.71 -25.79 -4.92
N MET A 199 -5.47 -25.01 -3.87
CA MET A 199 -5.58 -25.49 -2.49
C MET A 199 -7.01 -25.84 -2.09
N ILE A 200 -8.01 -25.09 -2.57
CA ILE A 200 -9.42 -25.43 -2.34
C ILE A 200 -9.77 -26.73 -3.05
N ILE A 201 -9.41 -26.88 -4.33
CA ILE A 201 -9.67 -28.11 -5.10
C ILE A 201 -8.98 -29.31 -4.46
N TRP A 202 -7.72 -29.15 -4.07
CA TRP A 202 -6.94 -30.20 -3.41
C TRP A 202 -7.53 -30.55 -2.03
N GLY A 203 -7.92 -29.53 -1.25
CA GLY A 203 -8.60 -29.71 0.03
C GLY A 203 -9.94 -30.43 -0.12
N MET A 204 -10.73 -30.11 -1.15
CA MET A 204 -11.98 -30.80 -1.46
C MET A 204 -11.76 -32.26 -1.85
N ASN A 205 -10.70 -32.57 -2.61
CA ASN A 205 -10.35 -33.96 -2.93
C ASN A 205 -9.95 -34.75 -1.68
N LEU A 206 -9.23 -34.15 -0.74
CA LEU A 206 -8.95 -34.78 0.55
C LEU A 206 -10.22 -35.04 1.38
N LEU A 207 -11.23 -34.19 1.27
CA LEU A 207 -12.51 -34.35 1.97
C LEU A 207 -13.40 -35.43 1.35
N ASN A 208 -13.30 -35.66 0.05
CA ASN A 208 -14.15 -36.60 -0.67
C ASN A 208 -13.58 -38.03 -0.74
N ASN A 209 -12.53 -38.33 0.02
CA ASN A 209 -11.86 -39.63 -0.02
C ASN A 209 -12.62 -40.71 0.80
N ASN A 210 -13.85 -41.02 0.36
CA ASN A 210 -14.57 -42.21 0.78
C ASN A 210 -13.71 -43.47 0.60
N ASP A 211 -12.84 -43.49 -0.41
CA ASP A 211 -11.90 -44.56 -0.67
C ASP A 211 -10.89 -44.76 0.47
N SER A 212 -10.37 -43.68 1.06
CA SER A 212 -9.48 -43.78 2.22
C SER A 212 -10.20 -44.29 3.47
N ILE A 213 -11.47 -43.93 3.68
CA ILE A 213 -12.28 -44.47 4.78
C ILE A 213 -12.54 -45.96 4.54
N ASN A 214 -12.84 -46.35 3.31
CA ASN A 214 -13.08 -47.74 2.92
C ASN A 214 -11.82 -48.60 3.07
N GLU A 215 -10.65 -48.08 2.71
CA GLU A 215 -9.36 -48.76 2.93
C GLU A 215 -9.05 -48.94 4.41
N ALA A 216 -9.21 -47.88 5.22
CA ALA A 216 -9.05 -47.96 6.66
C ALA A 216 -10.03 -48.95 7.30
N TYR A 217 -11.27 -48.97 6.83
CA TYR A 217 -12.31 -49.92 7.24
C TYR A 217 -11.94 -51.37 6.90
N LYS A 218 -11.50 -51.63 5.67
CA LYS A 218 -11.00 -52.96 5.24
C LYS A 218 -9.80 -53.40 6.07
N GLY A 219 -8.86 -52.49 6.33
CA GLY A 219 -7.71 -52.75 7.21
C GLY A 219 -8.13 -53.08 8.64
N ALA A 220 -9.09 -52.34 9.21
CA ALA A 220 -9.63 -52.60 10.53
C ALA A 220 -10.33 -53.97 10.61
N LEU A 221 -11.17 -54.32 9.62
CA LEU A 221 -11.81 -55.63 9.54
C LEU A 221 -10.77 -56.76 9.47
N LYS A 222 -9.76 -56.64 8.59
CA LYS A 222 -8.69 -57.63 8.46
C LYS A 222 -7.96 -57.84 9.80
N ASN A 223 -7.63 -56.76 10.50
CA ASN A 223 -6.98 -56.83 11.80
C ASN A 223 -7.88 -57.48 12.87
N ARG A 224 -9.20 -57.25 12.85
CA ARG A 224 -10.14 -57.89 13.78
C ARG A 224 -10.28 -59.38 13.50
N ILE A 225 -10.32 -59.78 12.22
CA ILE A 225 -10.35 -61.20 11.81
C ILE A 225 -9.06 -61.90 12.26
N ILE A 226 -7.90 -61.32 11.98
CA ILE A 226 -6.60 -61.87 12.41
C ILE A 226 -6.58 -62.09 13.93
N LYS A 227 -7.01 -61.09 14.72
CA LYS A 227 -7.07 -61.22 16.18
C LYS A 227 -8.03 -62.32 16.66
N ILE A 228 -9.16 -62.54 16.00
CA ILE A 228 -10.07 -63.64 16.36
C ILE A 228 -9.41 -64.99 16.04
N VAL A 229 -8.75 -65.09 14.89
CA VAL A 229 -8.04 -66.31 14.49
C VAL A 229 -6.87 -66.62 15.43
N GLU A 230 -6.06 -65.62 15.78
CA GLU A 230 -4.93 -65.74 16.72
C GLU A 230 -5.36 -66.17 18.12
N ASN A 231 -6.49 -65.66 18.62
CA ASN A 231 -7.03 -66.00 19.94
C ASN A 231 -7.82 -67.31 19.95
N GLY A 232 -8.02 -67.95 18.80
CA GLY A 232 -8.87 -69.12 18.63
C GLY A 232 -10.35 -68.76 18.46
N ILE A 233 -11.01 -69.49 17.55
CA ILE A 233 -12.44 -69.33 17.28
C ILE A 233 -13.22 -70.11 18.37
N THR A 234 -14.05 -69.39 19.12
CA THR A 234 -14.95 -69.93 20.14
C THR A 234 -16.40 -69.73 19.70
N LYS A 235 -17.34 -70.48 20.30
CA LYS A 235 -18.78 -70.34 19.98
C LYS A 235 -19.31 -68.91 20.21
N ASP A 236 -18.70 -68.16 21.13
CA ASP A 236 -19.11 -66.79 21.45
C ASP A 236 -18.60 -65.76 20.44
N ASN A 237 -17.49 -66.02 19.73
CA ASN A 237 -16.89 -65.09 18.76
C ASN A 237 -17.14 -65.48 17.29
N GLU A 238 -17.60 -66.70 17.04
CA GLU A 238 -17.91 -67.25 15.71
C GLU A 238 -18.87 -66.36 14.88
N PRO A 239 -20.02 -65.87 15.42
CA PRO A 239 -20.92 -65.01 14.64
C PRO A 239 -20.24 -63.72 14.17
N LYS A 240 -19.42 -63.11 15.03
CA LYS A 240 -18.69 -61.87 14.72
C LYS A 240 -17.60 -62.12 13.67
N ALA A 241 -16.93 -63.27 13.74
CA ALA A 241 -15.91 -63.64 12.76
C ALA A 241 -16.52 -63.78 11.36
N ILE A 242 -17.66 -64.46 11.26
CA ILE A 242 -18.41 -64.62 10.01
C ILE A 242 -18.87 -63.26 9.49
N GLU A 243 -19.44 -62.42 10.36
CA GLU A 243 -19.87 -61.07 9.97
C GLU A 243 -18.71 -60.21 9.44
N TYR A 244 -17.54 -60.23 10.10
CA TYR A 244 -16.37 -59.47 9.63
C TYR A 244 -15.86 -59.97 8.27
N ILE A 245 -15.82 -61.29 8.05
CA ILE A 245 -15.42 -61.88 6.77
C ILE A 245 -16.41 -61.50 5.67
N LEU A 246 -17.71 -61.59 5.96
CA LEU A 246 -18.76 -61.20 5.01
C LEU A 246 -18.67 -59.70 4.69
N ALA A 247 -18.44 -58.84 5.69
CA ALA A 247 -18.29 -57.40 5.49
C ALA A 247 -17.07 -57.08 4.61
N LEU A 248 -15.97 -57.79 4.82
CA LEU A 248 -14.74 -57.62 4.03
C LEU A 248 -14.94 -58.03 2.56
N ASN A 249 -15.65 -59.13 2.31
CA ASN A 249 -15.80 -59.72 0.97
C ASN A 249 -16.93 -59.08 0.15
N THR A 250 -18.03 -58.71 0.79
CA THR A 250 -19.22 -58.15 0.11
C THR A 250 -19.24 -56.62 0.11
N GLY A 251 -18.43 -55.99 0.97
CA GLY A 251 -18.42 -54.54 1.14
C GLY A 251 -19.61 -53.97 1.93
N TYR A 252 -20.44 -54.81 2.55
CA TYR A 252 -21.50 -54.30 3.44
C TYR A 252 -20.88 -53.64 4.68
N GLN A 253 -21.48 -52.55 5.15
CA GLN A 253 -20.93 -51.73 6.24
C GLN A 253 -21.37 -52.25 7.62
N TYR A 254 -20.46 -52.92 8.33
CA TYR A 254 -20.62 -53.23 9.75
C TYR A 254 -20.58 -51.92 10.56
N LYS A 255 -21.74 -51.52 11.11
CA LYS A 255 -22.01 -50.17 11.65
C LYS A 255 -20.99 -49.69 12.68
N ASP A 256 -20.59 -50.55 13.63
CA ASP A 256 -19.75 -50.12 14.75
C ASP A 256 -18.32 -49.80 14.28
N ILE A 257 -17.74 -50.70 13.46
CA ILE A 257 -16.38 -50.53 12.92
C ILE A 257 -16.36 -49.38 11.91
N TYR A 258 -17.38 -49.25 11.07
CA TYR A 258 -17.45 -48.15 10.11
C TYR A 258 -17.56 -46.80 10.82
N LYS A 259 -18.37 -46.70 11.88
CA LYS A 259 -18.50 -45.50 12.69
C LYS A 259 -17.20 -45.16 13.41
N GLU A 260 -16.52 -46.15 14.00
CA GLU A 260 -15.20 -45.98 14.65
C GLU A 260 -14.16 -45.45 13.64
N CYS A 261 -14.03 -46.09 12.48
CA CYS A 261 -13.12 -45.67 11.42
C CYS A 261 -13.46 -44.27 10.89
N SER A 262 -14.74 -43.98 10.67
CA SER A 262 -15.20 -42.67 10.20
C SER A 262 -14.91 -41.56 11.22
N GLN A 263 -15.16 -41.81 12.51
CA GLN A 263 -14.90 -40.85 13.58
C GLN A 263 -13.40 -40.61 13.77
N ASN A 264 -12.59 -41.66 13.79
CA ASN A 264 -11.13 -41.54 13.91
C ASN A 264 -10.52 -40.83 12.71
N TYR A 265 -11.02 -41.10 11.49
CA TYR A 265 -10.57 -40.41 10.28
C TYR A 265 -10.97 -38.92 10.30
N LYS A 266 -12.20 -38.60 10.69
CA LYS A 266 -12.66 -37.21 10.87
C LYS A 266 -11.85 -36.47 11.93
N ALA A 267 -11.56 -37.10 13.07
CA ALA A 267 -10.74 -36.50 14.13
C ALA A 267 -9.30 -36.22 13.65
N LYS A 268 -8.69 -37.19 12.94
CA LYS A 268 -7.33 -37.05 12.41
C LYS A 268 -7.22 -35.96 11.33
N ASN A 269 -8.24 -35.84 10.47
CA ASN A 269 -8.28 -34.82 9.41
C ASN A 269 -8.85 -33.46 9.87
N SER A 270 -9.38 -33.35 11.09
CA SER A 270 -9.86 -32.07 11.62
C SER A 270 -8.75 -31.01 11.68
N ASN A 271 -7.52 -31.44 12.03
CA ASN A 271 -6.38 -30.53 12.11
C ASN A 271 -5.93 -30.02 10.73
N SER A 272 -5.97 -30.86 9.68
CA SER A 272 -5.60 -30.41 8.32
C SER A 272 -6.56 -29.35 7.79
N TYR A 273 -7.85 -29.43 8.15
CA TYR A 273 -8.83 -28.41 7.82
C TYR A 273 -8.54 -27.06 8.50
N LEU A 274 -8.21 -27.10 9.79
CA LEU A 274 -7.82 -25.90 10.54
C LEU A 274 -6.60 -25.21 9.91
N TYR A 275 -5.58 -25.97 9.49
CA TYR A 275 -4.42 -25.43 8.79
C TYR A 275 -4.79 -24.81 7.42
N MET A 276 -5.69 -25.43 6.66
CA MET A 276 -6.18 -24.87 5.39
C MET A 276 -6.94 -23.55 5.60
N ILE A 277 -7.79 -23.45 6.63
CA ILE A 277 -8.48 -22.19 6.97
C ILE A 277 -7.47 -21.11 7.34
N ILE A 278 -6.52 -21.40 8.23
CA ILE A 278 -5.50 -20.43 8.65
C ILE A 278 -4.71 -19.95 7.43
N LEU A 279 -4.31 -20.87 6.55
CA LEU A 279 -3.58 -20.52 5.33
C LEU A 279 -4.43 -19.65 4.39
N ALA A 280 -5.70 -19.98 4.19
CA ALA A 280 -6.61 -19.18 3.39
C ALA A 280 -6.80 -17.76 3.97
N LEU A 281 -6.91 -17.62 5.30
CA LEU A 281 -6.98 -16.33 5.97
C LEU A 281 -5.69 -15.52 5.80
N ILE A 282 -4.52 -16.15 5.95
CA ILE A 282 -3.22 -15.50 5.70
C ILE A 282 -3.16 -14.99 4.26
N LEU A 283 -3.57 -15.80 3.29
CA LEU A 283 -3.58 -15.40 1.88
C LEU A 283 -4.54 -14.24 1.62
N GLN A 284 -5.73 -14.24 2.23
CA GLN A 284 -6.67 -13.10 2.16
C GLN A 284 -6.08 -11.82 2.76
N ILE A 285 -5.39 -11.91 3.90
CA ILE A 285 -4.69 -10.78 4.51
C ILE A 285 -3.63 -10.24 3.55
N ILE A 286 -2.83 -11.11 2.93
CA ILE A 286 -1.79 -10.68 1.99
C ILE A 286 -2.40 -10.01 0.75
N LEU A 287 -3.52 -10.52 0.24
CA LEU A 287 -4.25 -9.94 -0.89
C LEU A 287 -4.88 -8.58 -0.56
N TYR A 288 -5.34 -8.38 0.67
CA TYR A 288 -5.96 -7.13 1.11
C TYR A 288 -4.92 -6.17 1.71
N TYR A 289 -4.04 -5.66 0.84
CA TYR A 289 -2.96 -4.75 1.21
C TYR A 289 -3.38 -3.27 1.18
N PRO A 290 -2.78 -2.42 2.04
CA PRO A 290 -3.09 -0.99 2.07
C PRO A 290 -2.64 -0.26 0.80
N ARG A 291 -3.43 0.71 0.38
CA ARG A 291 -3.11 1.59 -0.77
C ARG A 291 -2.94 3.03 -0.29
N THR A 292 -2.26 3.85 -1.09
CA THR A 292 -2.12 5.29 -0.85
C THR A 292 -3.47 5.92 -0.50
N ALA A 293 -3.47 6.67 0.59
CA ALA A 293 -4.63 7.31 1.17
C ALA A 293 -4.25 8.71 1.64
N ILE A 294 -5.12 9.67 1.31
CA ILE A 294 -4.95 11.09 1.59
C ILE A 294 -6.15 11.51 2.43
N GLU A 295 -5.93 12.21 3.54
CA GLU A 295 -6.95 12.62 4.49
C GLU A 295 -7.76 13.86 4.04
N ILE A 296 -8.35 13.80 2.85
CA ILE A 296 -9.30 14.82 2.33
C ILE A 296 -10.67 14.16 2.16
N GLY A 297 -11.73 14.78 2.68
CA GLY A 297 -13.11 14.28 2.54
C GLY A 297 -13.31 12.87 3.08
N ARG A 298 -13.85 11.98 2.23
CA ARG A 298 -14.01 10.54 2.54
C ARG A 298 -12.68 9.80 2.66
N GLY A 299 -11.60 10.37 2.12
CA GLY A 299 -10.24 9.89 2.31
C GLY A 299 -9.84 9.75 3.78
N LYS A 300 -10.46 10.54 4.68
CA LYS A 300 -10.27 10.43 6.14
C LYS A 300 -10.71 9.10 6.72
N GLN A 301 -11.90 8.64 6.36
CA GLN A 301 -12.40 7.34 6.83
C GLN A 301 -11.55 6.20 6.27
N ARG A 302 -11.11 6.32 5.02
CA ARG A 302 -10.23 5.35 4.36
C ARG A 302 -8.86 5.25 5.06
N LEU A 303 -8.23 6.37 5.37
CA LEU A 303 -6.95 6.39 6.08
C LEU A 303 -7.08 5.75 7.48
N LYS A 304 -8.16 6.08 8.21
CA LYS A 304 -8.48 5.45 9.50
C LYS A 304 -8.68 3.93 9.37
N ALA A 305 -9.46 3.50 8.39
CA ALA A 305 -9.71 2.08 8.13
C ALA A 305 -8.41 1.32 7.85
N TRP A 306 -7.50 1.90 7.05
CA TRP A 306 -6.19 1.29 6.81
C TRP A 306 -5.32 1.23 8.05
N ASN A 307 -5.28 2.28 8.86
CA ASN A 307 -4.52 2.28 10.11
C ASN A 307 -5.06 1.22 11.09
N ILE A 308 -6.38 1.05 11.17
CA ILE A 308 -7.01 -0.01 11.98
C ILE A 308 -6.66 -1.39 11.41
N TRP A 309 -6.78 -1.57 10.10
CA TRP A 309 -6.45 -2.82 9.42
C TRP A 309 -4.99 -3.24 9.64
N ILE A 310 -4.05 -2.31 9.51
CA ILE A 310 -2.62 -2.58 9.75
C ILE A 310 -2.39 -2.97 11.21
N LYS A 311 -3.02 -2.29 12.18
CA LYS A 311 -2.92 -2.67 13.60
C LYS A 311 -3.52 -4.05 13.86
N PHE A 312 -4.65 -4.35 13.24
CA PHE A 312 -5.28 -5.67 13.32
C PHE A 312 -4.35 -6.76 12.76
N VAL A 313 -3.79 -6.58 11.58
CA VAL A 313 -2.88 -7.56 10.96
C VAL A 313 -1.56 -7.69 11.75
N THR A 314 -1.03 -6.59 12.28
CA THR A 314 0.24 -6.58 13.00
C THR A 314 0.14 -7.17 14.40
N TYR A 315 -0.95 -6.88 15.12
CA TYR A 315 -1.11 -7.26 16.52
C TYR A 315 -2.29 -8.21 16.73
N GLY A 316 -3.46 -7.87 16.22
CA GLY A 316 -4.70 -8.65 16.42
C GLY A 316 -4.61 -10.07 15.87
N PHE A 317 -4.17 -10.24 14.62
CA PHE A 317 -4.13 -11.54 13.96
C PHE A 317 -3.13 -12.51 14.62
N PRO A 318 -1.87 -12.12 14.91
CA PRO A 318 -0.96 -12.95 15.69
C PRO A 318 -1.53 -13.33 17.06
N THR A 319 -2.16 -12.39 17.77
CA THR A 319 -2.79 -12.68 19.06
C THR A 319 -3.91 -13.71 18.92
N LEU A 320 -4.76 -13.62 17.89
CA LEU A 320 -5.83 -14.59 17.64
C LEU A 320 -5.32 -16.01 17.35
N ILE A 321 -4.15 -16.15 16.74
CA ILE A 321 -3.54 -17.47 16.46
C ILE A 321 -2.82 -18.01 17.70
N VAL A 322 -2.06 -17.17 18.40
CA VAL A 322 -1.20 -17.59 19.51
C VAL A 322 -2.01 -17.84 20.79
N LEU A 323 -3.05 -17.05 21.05
CA LEU A 323 -3.83 -17.14 22.29
C LEU A 323 -4.48 -18.52 22.51
N PRO A 324 -5.17 -19.15 21.51
CA PRO A 324 -5.71 -20.49 21.69
C PRO A 324 -4.65 -21.55 21.98
N ILE A 325 -3.47 -21.44 21.36
CA ILE A 325 -2.35 -22.37 21.59
C ILE A 325 -1.86 -22.24 23.03
N LEU A 326 -1.67 -21.02 23.52
CA LEU A 326 -1.29 -20.76 24.90
C LEU A 326 -2.34 -21.28 25.88
N LEU A 327 -3.63 -21.00 25.65
CA LEU A 327 -4.73 -21.48 26.50
C LEU A 327 -4.77 -23.01 26.56
N ASN A 328 -4.56 -23.69 25.44
CA ASN A 328 -4.50 -25.15 25.40
C ASN A 328 -3.34 -25.68 26.24
N ILE A 329 -2.14 -25.08 26.11
CA ILE A 329 -0.97 -25.41 26.93
C ILE A 329 -1.29 -25.23 28.42
N PHE A 330 -1.83 -24.08 28.82
CA PHE A 330 -2.19 -23.81 30.23
C PHE A 330 -3.25 -24.79 30.75
N SER A 331 -4.28 -25.10 29.95
CA SER A 331 -5.31 -26.07 30.34
C SER A 331 -4.73 -27.47 30.57
N SER A 332 -3.74 -27.88 29.77
CA SER A 332 -3.07 -29.18 29.92
C SER A 332 -2.19 -29.28 31.17
N PHE A 333 -1.68 -28.14 31.66
CA PHE A 333 -0.93 -28.05 32.92
C PHE A 333 -1.84 -28.05 34.16
N LEU A 334 -3.05 -27.46 34.09
CA LEU A 334 -3.98 -27.37 35.22
C LEU A 334 -4.73 -28.68 35.53
N VAL A 335 -4.82 -29.61 34.57
CA VAL A 335 -5.52 -30.89 34.72
C VAL A 335 -4.62 -31.99 35.31
N LYS A 336 -3.33 -31.72 35.47
CA LYS A 336 -2.39 -32.55 36.25
C LYS A 336 -2.22 -31.98 37.64
#